data_AF-A0A512CVT3-F1
#
_entry.id   AF-A0A512CVT3-F1
#
_cell.length_a   1.000
_cell.length_b   1.000
_cell.length_c   1.000
_cell.angle_alpha   90.00
_cell.angle_beta   90.00
_cell.angle_gamma   90.00
#
_symmetry.space_group_name_H-M   'P 1'
#
loop_
_entity.id
_entity.type
_entity.pdbx_description
1 polymer ?
#
loop_
_entity_poly.entity_id
_entity_poly.type
_entity_poly.pdbx_seq_one_letter_code
_entity_poly.pdbx_strand_id
1 'polypeptide(L)'
;MRLAPRGELFVMGEAQVDGGDRWAGGGGPTTTVQDLSARLWYERELLDLLTFKLEEEQLVLTAGRTRWLSHATREVEQVLERLRAAGLERAAAAATVAHEWGLPDDASLRDLADGATDAAWAEILTAHLAAMTDQTATIRALRDANSQFLRAAARSTQETLASTEPPAATYDAHGRPAASGDAHLFDRSV
;
A
#
# COMPACT_ATOMS: atom_id res chain seq x y z
N MET A 1 -36.47 13.57 -26.24
CA MET A 1 -35.65 12.99 -25.15
C MET A 1 -35.67 13.99 -24.00
N ARG A 2 -36.45 13.68 -22.95
CA ARG A 2 -36.85 14.58 -21.86
C ARG A 2 -35.71 14.84 -20.88
N LEU A 3 -35.55 16.09 -20.45
CA LEU A 3 -34.83 16.47 -19.24
C LEU A 3 -35.47 15.79 -18.01
N ALA A 4 -34.66 15.26 -17.12
CA ALA A 4 -35.08 14.86 -15.78
C ALA A 4 -35.13 16.08 -14.84
N PRO A 5 -36.14 16.19 -13.94
CA PRO A 5 -36.30 17.33 -13.04
C PRO A 5 -35.52 17.21 -11.73
N ARG A 6 -35.28 18.38 -11.15
CA ARG A 6 -34.56 18.72 -9.92
C ARG A 6 -35.17 18.05 -8.68
N GLY A 7 -34.30 17.55 -7.79
CA GLY A 7 -34.65 17.06 -6.47
C GLY A 7 -35.20 18.17 -5.57
N GLU A 8 -36.30 17.85 -4.91
CA GLU A 8 -37.07 18.72 -4.02
C GLU A 8 -36.32 18.94 -2.68
N LEU A 9 -36.26 20.20 -2.26
CA LEU A 9 -35.95 20.61 -0.90
C LEU A 9 -37.12 20.22 0.00
N PHE A 10 -36.90 19.27 0.90
CA PHE A 10 -37.80 19.03 2.02
C PHE A 10 -37.32 19.83 3.24
N VAL A 11 -38.17 20.75 3.69
CA VAL A 11 -38.02 21.49 4.95
C VAL A 11 -39.04 20.93 5.94
N MET A 12 -38.55 20.36 7.05
CA MET A 12 -39.22 20.24 8.34
C MET A 12 -38.11 20.45 9.37
N GLY A 13 -38.14 21.40 10.28
CA GLY A 13 -39.23 21.80 11.16
C GLY A 13 -38.58 21.82 12.54
N GLU A 14 -38.50 22.99 13.16
CA GLU A 14 -37.80 23.22 14.43
C GLU A 14 -38.27 22.26 15.52
N ALA A 15 -37.35 21.46 16.06
CA ALA A 15 -37.54 20.70 17.28
C ALA A 15 -36.60 21.28 18.34
N GLN A 16 -37.21 22.05 19.25
CA GLN A 16 -36.86 22.27 20.65
C GLN A 16 -35.43 21.85 21.06
N VAL A 17 -34.56 22.83 21.28
CA VAL A 17 -33.28 22.64 21.96
C VAL A 17 -33.54 22.44 23.45
N ASP A 18 -33.65 21.18 23.87
CA ASP A 18 -33.56 20.80 25.27
C ASP A 18 -32.08 20.59 25.61
N GLY A 19 -31.59 21.43 26.52
CA GLY A 19 -30.24 21.34 27.05
C GLY A 19 -30.14 20.17 28.02
N GLY A 20 -29.45 19.12 27.61
CA GLY A 20 -29.07 18.01 28.47
C GLY A 20 -27.65 17.56 28.13
N ASP A 21 -26.76 17.68 29.11
CA ASP A 21 -25.39 17.15 29.11
C ASP A 21 -25.32 15.74 28.53
N ARG A 22 -24.84 15.64 27.29
CA ARG A 22 -24.65 14.35 26.60
C ARG A 22 -23.21 14.21 26.11
N TRP A 23 -22.26 14.33 27.03
CA TRP A 23 -20.87 14.01 26.79
C TRP A 23 -20.43 12.84 27.69
N ALA A 24 -19.97 11.78 27.02
CA ALA A 24 -19.21 10.63 27.53
C ALA A 24 -19.98 9.60 28.39
N GLY A 25 -20.34 8.47 27.77
CA GLY A 25 -20.65 7.22 28.49
C GLY A 25 -21.67 6.33 27.78
N GLY A 26 -21.18 5.29 27.09
CA GLY A 26 -21.99 4.11 26.75
C GLY A 26 -22.56 4.05 25.34
N GLY A 27 -21.70 3.94 24.32
CA GLY A 27 -22.07 3.02 23.23
C GLY A 27 -22.11 1.63 23.85
N GLY A 28 -23.23 0.91 23.76
CA GLY A 28 -23.28 -0.46 24.29
C GLY A 28 -22.18 -1.34 23.67
N PRO A 29 -21.87 -2.51 24.24
CA PRO A 29 -20.78 -3.40 23.79
C PRO A 29 -20.90 -3.81 22.32
N THR A 30 -22.10 -3.72 21.75
CA THR A 30 -22.34 -3.87 20.33
C THR A 30 -21.74 -2.65 19.59
N THR A 31 -22.12 -1.41 19.90
CA THR A 31 -21.66 -0.22 19.17
C THR A 31 -20.13 -0.10 19.03
N THR A 32 -19.34 -0.57 20.01
CA THR A 32 -17.87 -0.57 19.96
C THR A 32 -17.29 -1.63 19.03
N VAL A 33 -17.82 -2.86 19.01
CA VAL A 33 -17.39 -3.88 18.05
C VAL A 33 -17.84 -3.55 16.62
N GLN A 34 -18.99 -2.90 16.42
CA GLN A 34 -19.37 -2.33 15.13
C GLN A 34 -18.33 -1.31 14.64
N ASP A 35 -17.89 -0.42 15.53
CA ASP A 35 -16.92 0.64 15.25
C ASP A 35 -15.54 0.08 14.87
N LEU A 36 -15.10 -0.99 15.55
CA LEU A 36 -13.92 -1.78 15.18
C LEU A 36 -14.09 -2.44 13.81
N SER A 37 -15.22 -3.11 13.56
CA SER A 37 -15.49 -3.77 12.26
C SER A 37 -15.49 -2.77 11.10
N ALA A 38 -16.02 -1.56 11.31
CA ALA A 38 -15.97 -0.49 10.30
C ALA A 38 -14.54 -0.06 9.97
N ARG A 39 -13.66 0.06 10.98
CA ARG A 39 -12.24 0.35 10.78
C ARG A 39 -11.50 -0.77 10.06
N LEU A 40 -11.76 -2.02 10.43
CA LEU A 40 -11.18 -3.19 9.75
C LEU A 40 -11.57 -3.22 8.27
N TRP A 41 -12.84 -2.93 7.96
CA TRP A 41 -13.30 -2.82 6.57
C TRP A 41 -12.55 -1.70 5.83
N TYR A 42 -12.45 -0.50 6.42
CA TYR A 42 -11.72 0.61 5.80
C TYR A 42 -10.23 0.29 5.58
N GLU A 43 -9.57 -0.36 6.54
CA GLU A 43 -8.17 -0.77 6.40
C GLU A 43 -8.00 -1.79 5.26
N ARG A 44 -8.95 -2.73 5.10
CA ARG A 44 -8.96 -3.67 3.97
C ARG A 44 -9.11 -2.98 2.61
N GLU A 45 -9.96 -1.97 2.51
CA GLU A 45 -10.08 -1.18 1.28
C GLU A 45 -8.78 -0.44 0.94
N LEU A 46 -8.05 0.04 1.96
CA LEU A 46 -6.73 0.62 1.76
C LEU A 46 -5.67 -0.41 1.33
N LEU A 47 -5.76 -1.65 1.82
CA LEU A 47 -4.90 -2.76 1.37
C LEU A 47 -5.21 -3.14 -0.08
N ASP A 48 -6.48 -3.16 -0.49
CA ASP A 48 -6.86 -3.38 -1.89
C ASP A 48 -6.36 -2.24 -2.79
N LEU A 49 -6.49 -0.99 -2.34
CA LEU A 49 -5.93 0.15 -3.06
C LEU A 49 -4.39 0.07 -3.17
N LEU A 50 -3.71 -0.39 -2.12
CA LEU A 50 -2.25 -0.59 -2.15
C LEU A 50 -1.86 -1.66 -3.17
N THR A 51 -2.60 -2.77 -3.21
CA THR A 51 -2.43 -3.83 -4.20
C THR A 51 -2.54 -3.25 -5.61
N PHE A 52 -3.62 -2.51 -5.88
CA PHE A 52 -3.81 -1.82 -7.16
C PHE A 52 -2.63 -0.87 -7.51
N LYS A 53 -2.14 -0.09 -6.55
CA LYS A 53 -1.02 0.83 -6.78
C LYS A 53 0.31 0.13 -7.05
N LEU A 54 0.56 -1.03 -6.42
CA LEU A 54 1.73 -1.84 -6.71
C LEU A 54 1.66 -2.49 -8.11
N GLU A 55 0.48 -2.92 -8.54
CA GLU A 55 0.26 -3.39 -9.92
C GLU A 55 0.43 -2.26 -10.93
N GLU A 56 -0.07 -1.06 -10.64
CA GLU A 56 0.14 0.13 -11.46
C GLU A 56 1.64 0.45 -11.63
N GLU A 57 2.40 0.40 -10.53
CA GLU A 57 3.86 0.57 -10.55
C GLU A 57 4.53 -0.52 -11.40
N GLN A 58 4.14 -1.78 -11.23
CA GLN A 58 4.66 -2.90 -12.01
C GLN A 58 4.43 -2.70 -13.52
N LEU A 59 3.25 -2.24 -13.92
CA LEU A 59 2.93 -1.94 -15.32
C LEU A 59 3.77 -0.79 -15.87
N VAL A 60 4.04 0.25 -15.06
CA VAL A 60 4.92 1.36 -15.46
C VAL A 60 6.36 0.88 -15.63
N LEU A 61 6.84 0.04 -14.70
CA LEU A 61 8.19 -0.54 -14.71
C LEU A 61 8.40 -1.45 -15.92
N THR A 62 7.51 -2.43 -16.12
CA THR A 62 7.63 -3.41 -17.20
C THR A 62 7.43 -2.81 -18.58
N ALA A 63 6.65 -1.71 -18.69
CA ALA A 63 6.53 -0.94 -19.92
C ALA A 63 7.72 -0.01 -20.20
N GLY A 64 8.76 0.01 -19.35
CA GLY A 64 9.94 0.86 -19.49
C GLY A 64 9.65 2.37 -19.39
N ARG A 65 8.49 2.76 -18.81
CA ARG A 65 8.06 4.16 -18.76
C ARG A 65 8.64 4.89 -17.54
N THR A 66 9.96 4.89 -17.42
CA THR A 66 10.71 5.38 -16.24
C THR A 66 10.38 6.82 -15.83
N ARG A 67 10.02 7.71 -16.77
CA ARG A 67 9.59 9.09 -16.46
C ARG A 67 8.39 9.17 -15.52
N TRP A 68 7.51 8.16 -15.52
CA TRP A 68 6.30 8.11 -14.69
C TRP A 68 6.50 7.31 -13.39
N LEU A 69 7.64 6.64 -13.22
CA LEU A 69 7.87 5.77 -12.07
C LEU A 69 7.80 6.53 -10.74
N SER A 70 8.38 7.74 -10.68
CA SER A 70 8.31 8.59 -9.48
C SER A 70 6.89 8.99 -9.10
N HIS A 71 5.97 9.06 -10.08
CA HIS A 71 4.56 9.30 -9.80
C HIS A 71 3.91 8.06 -9.18
N ALA A 72 4.12 6.88 -9.77
CA ALA A 72 3.59 5.62 -9.25
C ALA A 72 4.09 5.34 -7.81
N THR A 73 5.38 5.55 -7.53
CA THR A 73 5.94 5.37 -6.18
C THR A 73 5.31 6.35 -5.17
N ARG A 74 5.08 7.62 -5.54
CA ARG A 74 4.37 8.57 -4.66
C ARG A 74 2.93 8.16 -4.36
N GLU A 75 2.24 7.56 -5.31
CA GLU A 75 0.89 7.03 -5.09
C GLU A 75 0.91 5.89 -4.07
N VAL A 76 1.89 4.98 -4.16
CA VAL A 76 2.11 3.93 -3.15
C VAL A 76 2.39 4.53 -1.76
N GLU A 77 3.28 5.52 -1.67
CA GLU A 77 3.61 6.20 -0.41
C GLU A 77 2.39 6.87 0.24
N GLN A 78 1.54 7.52 -0.56
CA GLN A 78 0.30 8.14 -0.08
C GLN A 78 -0.67 7.12 0.52
N VAL A 79 -0.78 5.92 -0.08
CA VAL A 79 -1.63 4.85 0.47
C VAL A 79 -1.02 4.28 1.75
N LEU A 80 0.30 4.09 1.79
CA LEU A 80 1.00 3.64 3.00
C LEU A 80 0.81 4.59 4.18
N GLU A 81 0.77 5.90 3.93
CA GLU A 81 0.50 6.87 4.99
C GLU A 81 -0.93 6.75 5.55
N ARG A 82 -1.92 6.58 4.67
CA ARG A 82 -3.30 6.34 5.09
C ARG A 82 -3.44 5.04 5.88
N LEU A 83 -2.73 3.98 5.48
CA LEU A 83 -2.69 2.71 6.20
C LEU A 83 -2.10 2.86 7.60
N ARG A 84 -1.06 3.69 7.79
CA ARG A 84 -0.52 3.96 9.14
C ARG A 84 -1.54 4.63 10.03
N ALA A 85 -2.25 5.64 9.53
CA ALA A 85 -3.30 6.31 10.27
C ALA A 85 -4.45 5.35 10.63
N ALA A 86 -4.97 4.60 9.64
CA ALA A 86 -6.02 3.61 9.85
C ALA A 86 -5.61 2.53 10.86
N GLY A 87 -4.35 2.06 10.79
CA GLY A 87 -3.82 1.05 11.71
C GLY A 87 -3.75 1.53 13.16
N LEU A 88 -3.50 2.82 13.40
CA LEU A 88 -3.54 3.43 14.74
C LEU A 88 -4.99 3.56 15.25
N GLU A 89 -5.92 4.00 14.40
CA GLU A 89 -7.34 4.08 14.73
C GLU A 89 -7.93 2.70 15.05
N ARG A 90 -7.59 1.69 14.26
CA ARG A 90 -7.95 0.28 14.51
C ARG A 90 -7.36 -0.20 15.82
N ALA A 91 -6.09 0.11 16.12
CA ALA A 91 -5.47 -0.28 17.39
C ALA A 91 -6.22 0.29 18.60
N ALA A 92 -6.59 1.58 18.55
CA ALA A 92 -7.36 2.22 19.60
C ALA A 92 -8.76 1.60 19.75
N ALA A 93 -9.47 1.33 18.65
CA ALA A 93 -10.78 0.68 18.70
C ALA A 93 -10.70 -0.76 19.24
N ALA A 94 -9.66 -1.51 18.85
CA ALA A 94 -9.42 -2.87 19.33
C ALA A 94 -9.17 -2.91 20.85
N ALA A 95 -8.38 -1.97 21.37
CA ALA A 95 -8.14 -1.85 22.82
C ALA A 95 -9.44 -1.55 23.59
N THR A 96 -10.30 -0.68 23.07
CA THR A 96 -11.62 -0.41 23.67
C THR A 96 -12.49 -1.67 23.72
N VAL A 97 -12.55 -2.43 22.62
CA VAL A 97 -13.32 -3.70 22.57
C VAL A 97 -12.72 -4.73 23.53
N ALA A 98 -11.39 -4.85 23.58
CA ALA A 98 -10.70 -5.75 24.49
C ALA A 98 -11.05 -5.45 25.95
N HIS A 99 -10.97 -4.17 26.34
CA HIS A 99 -11.31 -3.69 27.67
C HIS A 99 -12.75 -4.05 28.05
N GLU A 100 -13.72 -3.80 27.14
CA GLU A 100 -15.13 -4.12 27.37
C GLU A 100 -15.41 -5.62 27.49
N TRP A 101 -14.63 -6.44 26.79
CA TRP A 101 -14.73 -7.90 26.87
C TRP A 101 -13.88 -8.50 28.01
N GLY A 102 -13.19 -7.67 28.80
CA GLY A 102 -12.34 -8.12 29.90
C GLY A 102 -11.06 -8.83 29.46
N LEU A 103 -10.61 -8.57 28.23
CA LEU A 103 -9.36 -9.03 27.67
C LEU A 103 -8.23 -8.00 27.93
N PRO A 104 -6.95 -8.39 27.82
CA PRO A 104 -5.85 -7.43 27.86
C PRO A 104 -5.97 -6.36 26.77
N ASP A 105 -5.64 -5.10 27.08
CA ASP A 105 -5.74 -3.99 26.12
C ASP A 105 -4.84 -4.18 24.88
N ASP A 106 -3.82 -5.04 24.96
CA ASP A 106 -2.93 -5.43 23.87
C ASP A 106 -3.35 -6.73 23.16
N ALA A 107 -4.57 -7.23 23.44
CA ALA A 107 -5.14 -8.39 22.79
C ALA A 107 -5.10 -8.26 21.26
N SER A 108 -4.64 -9.32 20.60
CA SER A 108 -4.62 -9.36 19.15
C SER A 108 -6.03 -9.48 18.57
N LEU A 109 -6.18 -9.19 17.27
CA LEU A 109 -7.47 -9.39 16.58
C LEU A 109 -7.93 -10.86 16.64
N ARG A 110 -7.00 -11.82 16.77
CA ARG A 110 -7.32 -13.23 16.99
C ARG A 110 -7.88 -13.45 18.39
N ASP A 111 -7.23 -12.90 19.41
CA ASP A 111 -7.70 -13.00 20.80
C ASP A 111 -9.10 -12.37 20.96
N LEU A 112 -9.36 -11.25 20.26
CA LEU A 112 -10.69 -10.64 20.20
C LEU A 112 -11.72 -11.58 19.55
N ALA A 113 -11.40 -12.21 18.41
CA ALA A 113 -12.30 -13.15 17.76
C ALA A 113 -12.62 -14.35 18.66
N ASP A 114 -11.62 -14.89 19.37
CA ASP A 114 -11.76 -16.03 20.27
C ASP A 114 -12.52 -15.67 21.57
N GLY A 115 -12.35 -14.43 22.06
CA GLY A 115 -13.01 -13.90 23.25
C GLY A 115 -14.37 -13.24 22.99
N ALA A 116 -14.85 -13.23 21.74
CA ALA A 116 -16.11 -12.61 21.39
C ALA A 116 -17.29 -13.30 22.11
N THR A 117 -18.16 -12.50 22.73
CA THR A 117 -19.32 -12.99 23.48
C THR A 117 -20.47 -13.47 22.60
N ASP A 118 -20.49 -13.06 21.33
CA ASP A 118 -21.46 -13.47 20.31
C ASP A 118 -20.72 -14.15 19.14
N ALA A 119 -21.23 -15.32 18.73
CA ALA A 119 -20.68 -16.11 17.63
C ALA A 119 -20.64 -15.33 16.30
N ALA A 120 -21.60 -14.43 16.05
CA ALA A 120 -21.61 -13.61 14.85
C ALA A 120 -20.38 -12.68 14.77
N TRP A 121 -19.97 -12.12 15.91
CA TRP A 121 -18.78 -11.26 15.96
C TRP A 121 -17.48 -12.07 15.86
N ALA A 122 -17.43 -13.26 16.46
CA ALA A 122 -16.30 -14.17 16.29
C ALA A 122 -16.05 -14.49 14.81
N GLU A 123 -17.11 -14.81 14.06
CA GLU A 123 -17.04 -15.09 12.62
C GLU A 123 -16.59 -13.87 11.81
N ILE A 124 -17.17 -12.69 12.07
CA ILE A 124 -16.82 -11.45 11.35
C ILE A 124 -15.36 -11.06 11.57
N LEU A 125 -14.88 -11.06 12.82
CA LEU A 125 -13.50 -10.70 13.15
C LEU A 125 -12.50 -11.70 12.55
N THR A 126 -12.83 -12.99 12.59
CA THR A 126 -12.04 -14.06 11.96
C THR A 126 -11.96 -13.85 10.43
N ALA A 127 -13.07 -13.51 9.78
CA ALA A 127 -13.10 -13.25 8.35
C ALA A 127 -12.25 -12.03 7.96
N HIS A 128 -12.29 -10.95 8.74
CA HIS A 128 -11.41 -9.79 8.54
C HIS A 128 -9.93 -10.18 8.69
N LEU A 129 -9.57 -10.89 9.75
CA LEU A 129 -8.20 -11.32 9.99
C LEU A 129 -7.66 -12.18 8.82
N ALA A 130 -8.47 -13.12 8.33
CA ALA A 130 -8.11 -13.96 7.20
C ALA A 130 -7.88 -13.12 5.92
N ALA A 131 -8.83 -12.23 5.59
CA ALA A 131 -8.74 -11.38 4.41
C ALA A 131 -7.50 -10.45 4.46
N MET A 132 -7.26 -9.79 5.59
CA MET A 132 -6.09 -8.90 5.75
C MET A 132 -4.76 -9.67 5.66
N THR A 133 -4.73 -10.90 6.17
CA THR A 133 -3.55 -11.77 6.08
C THR A 133 -3.25 -12.12 4.62
N ASP A 134 -4.28 -12.46 3.84
CA ASP A 134 -4.16 -12.79 2.42
C ASP A 134 -3.75 -11.57 1.57
N GLN A 135 -4.40 -10.41 1.78
CA GLN A 135 -4.02 -9.15 1.13
C GLN A 135 -2.56 -8.78 1.43
N THR A 136 -2.13 -8.91 2.69
CA THR A 136 -0.74 -8.62 3.08
C THR A 136 0.25 -9.57 2.40
N ALA A 137 -0.09 -10.85 2.22
CA ALA A 137 0.74 -11.79 1.49
C ALA A 137 0.86 -11.41 0.01
N THR A 138 -0.25 -11.04 -0.62
CA THR A 138 -0.30 -10.56 -2.02
C THR A 138 0.54 -9.28 -2.21
N ILE A 139 0.37 -8.30 -1.33
CA ILE A 139 1.16 -7.05 -1.33
C ILE A 139 2.66 -7.34 -1.23
N ARG A 140 3.07 -8.27 -0.37
CA ARG A 140 4.49 -8.66 -0.24
C ARG A 140 5.02 -9.26 -1.53
N ALA A 141 4.26 -10.17 -2.16
CA ALA A 141 4.66 -10.78 -3.42
C ALA A 141 4.82 -9.73 -4.55
N LEU A 142 3.87 -8.80 -4.67
CA LEU A 142 3.94 -7.72 -5.66
C LEU A 142 5.14 -6.79 -5.42
N ARG A 143 5.35 -6.34 -4.18
CA ARG A 143 6.50 -5.50 -3.81
C ARG A 143 7.83 -6.19 -4.12
N ASP A 144 7.94 -7.48 -3.82
CA ASP A 144 9.15 -8.25 -4.04
C ASP A 144 9.41 -8.44 -5.55
N ALA A 145 8.37 -8.63 -6.36
CA ALA A 145 8.45 -8.66 -7.81
C ALA A 145 8.91 -7.30 -8.39
N ASN A 146 8.31 -6.19 -7.94
CA ASN A 146 8.72 -4.84 -8.37
C ASN A 146 10.18 -4.55 -8.01
N SER A 147 10.61 -4.96 -6.81
CA SER A 147 12.00 -4.84 -6.37
C SER A 147 12.97 -5.63 -7.25
N GLN A 148 12.56 -6.80 -7.74
CA GLN A 148 13.37 -7.59 -8.69
C GLN A 148 13.49 -6.89 -10.05
N PHE A 149 12.41 -6.35 -10.59
CA PHE A 149 12.44 -5.58 -11.84
C PHE A 149 13.36 -4.36 -11.75
N LEU A 150 13.28 -3.61 -10.66
CA LEU A 150 14.15 -2.46 -10.41
C LEU A 150 15.63 -2.85 -10.38
N ARG A 151 15.98 -3.92 -9.67
CA ARG A 151 17.37 -4.41 -9.60
C ARG A 151 17.89 -4.89 -10.96
N ALA A 152 17.05 -5.57 -11.73
CA ALA A 152 17.39 -6.03 -13.07
C ALA A 152 17.64 -4.85 -14.03
N ALA A 153 16.77 -3.83 -14.00
CA ALA A 153 16.91 -2.61 -14.80
C ALA A 153 18.19 -1.83 -14.45
N ALA A 154 18.52 -1.71 -13.16
CA ALA A 154 19.73 -1.05 -12.70
C ALA A 154 20.99 -1.78 -13.21
N ARG A 155 21.03 -3.11 -13.09
CA ARG A 155 22.15 -3.93 -13.57
C ARG A 155 22.36 -3.79 -15.08
N SER A 156 21.29 -3.89 -15.87
CA SER A 156 21.37 -3.74 -17.33
C SER A 156 21.90 -2.37 -17.75
N THR A 157 21.53 -1.31 -17.01
CA THR A 157 22.04 0.05 -17.25
C THR A 157 23.53 0.15 -16.92
N GLN A 158 23.97 -0.44 -15.81
CA GLN A 158 25.39 -0.49 -15.43
C GLN A 158 26.25 -1.26 -16.44
N GLU A 159 25.78 -2.42 -16.93
CA GLU A 159 26.46 -3.22 -17.96
C GLU A 159 26.59 -2.44 -19.28
N THR A 160 25.53 -1.73 -19.68
CA THR A 160 25.55 -0.88 -20.88
C THR A 160 26.57 0.26 -20.75
N LEU A 161 26.59 0.95 -19.60
CA LEU A 161 27.57 2.01 -19.34
C LEU A 161 29.01 1.48 -19.34
N ALA A 162 29.25 0.35 -18.67
CA ALA A 162 30.56 -0.29 -18.63
C ALA A 162 31.03 -0.75 -20.03
N SER A 163 30.11 -1.19 -20.90
CA SER A 163 30.45 -1.54 -22.29
C SER A 163 30.72 -0.32 -23.19
N THR A 164 30.28 0.87 -22.77
CA THR A 164 30.47 2.14 -23.50
C THR A 164 31.72 2.88 -23.04
N GLU A 165 32.25 2.59 -21.84
CA GLU A 165 33.53 3.12 -21.39
C GLU A 165 34.66 2.55 -22.28
N PRO A 166 35.44 3.40 -22.98
CA PRO A 166 36.54 2.93 -23.80
C PRO A 166 37.56 2.19 -22.91
N PRO A 167 38.18 1.11 -23.40
CA PRO A 167 39.18 0.38 -22.63
C PRO A 167 40.25 1.36 -22.16
N ALA A 168 40.47 1.42 -20.85
CA ALA A 168 41.52 2.25 -20.27
C ALA A 168 42.82 1.91 -21.00
N ALA A 169 43.46 2.90 -21.62
CA ALA A 169 44.76 2.73 -22.26
C ALA A 169 45.74 2.22 -21.19
N THR A 170 45.99 0.91 -21.21
CA THR A 170 46.93 0.30 -20.27
C THR A 170 48.30 0.87 -20.53
N TYR A 171 48.98 1.31 -19.47
CA TYR A 171 50.37 1.71 -19.56
C TYR A 171 51.24 0.51 -19.94
N ASP A 172 52.18 0.69 -20.86
CA ASP A 172 53.15 -0.35 -21.20
C ASP A 172 54.14 -0.60 -20.04
N ALA A 173 55.01 -1.60 -20.17
CA ALA A 173 56.04 -1.91 -19.16
C ALA A 173 57.05 -0.77 -18.90
N HIS A 174 56.96 0.34 -19.63
CA HIS A 174 57.76 1.55 -19.49
C HIS A 174 56.95 2.76 -18.99
N GLY A 175 55.69 2.57 -18.56
CA GLY A 175 54.85 3.63 -18.02
C GLY A 175 54.37 4.63 -19.07
N ARG A 176 54.35 4.26 -20.36
CA ARG A 176 53.78 5.10 -21.43
C ARG A 176 52.34 4.68 -21.71
N PRO A 177 51.41 5.62 -21.96
CA PRO A 177 50.05 5.26 -22.36
C PRO A 177 50.14 4.46 -23.67
N ALA A 178 49.64 3.22 -23.69
CA ALA A 178 49.58 2.45 -24.92
C ALA A 178 48.69 3.20 -25.92
N ALA A 179 49.21 3.46 -27.11
CA ALA A 179 48.42 4.03 -28.18
C ALA A 179 47.28 3.07 -28.50
N SER A 180 46.04 3.48 -28.24
CA SER A 180 44.83 2.78 -28.66
C SER A 180 44.80 2.77 -30.18
N GLY A 181 45.34 1.70 -30.78
CA GLY A 181 45.32 1.51 -32.22
C GLY A 181 43.91 1.19 -32.67
N ASP A 182 43.21 2.17 -33.23
CA ASP A 182 42.00 1.95 -34.04
C ASP A 182 42.40 1.15 -35.28
N ALA A 183 42.26 -0.18 -35.19
CA ALA A 183 42.39 -1.09 -36.32
C ALA A 183 41.03 -1.23 -37.02
N HIS A 184 40.67 -0.27 -37.87
CA HIS A 184 39.55 -0.43 -38.80
C HIS A 184 40.04 -1.16 -40.06
N LEU A 185 39.79 -2.47 -40.11
CA LEU A 185 40.07 -3.31 -41.28
C LEU A 185 38.88 -3.19 -42.25
N PHE A 186 38.98 -2.26 -43.21
CA PHE A 186 38.05 -2.19 -44.33
C PHE A 186 38.47 -3.20 -45.39
N ASP A 187 37.76 -4.33 -45.47
CA ASP A 187 37.83 -5.23 -46.62
C ASP A 187 37.01 -4.62 -47.77
N ARG A 188 37.70 -4.22 -48.83
CA ARG A 188 37.09 -3.80 -50.09
C ARG A 188 37.74 -4.62 -51.19
N SER A 189 37.17 -5.78 -51.47
CA SER A 189 37.45 -6.56 -52.68
C SER A 189 36.49 -6.15 -53.81
N VAL A 190 37.08 -6.11 -55.00
CA VAL A 190 36.59 -5.54 -56.27
C VAL A 190 35.94 -6.63 -57.12
#